data_AF-A0A1Y4QYA9-F1
#
_entry.id   AF-A0A1Y4QYA9-F1
#
_cell.length_a   1.000
_cell.length_b   1.000
_cell.length_c   1.000
_cell.angle_alpha   90.00
_cell.angle_beta   90.00
_cell.angle_gamma   90.00
#
_symmetry.space_group_name_H-M   'P 1'
#
loop_
_entity.id
_entity.type
_entity.pdbx_description
1 polymer ?
#
loop_
_entity_poly.entity_id
_entity_poly.type
_entity_poly.pdbx_seq_one_letter_code
_entity_poly.pdbx_strand_id
1 'polypeptide(L)'
;MNMNKEKYIKKVIRLLNCSQQQKKKIKLDLENDIEMALKNGESFEEIIQRMGTPKELAHEFNENMGVKTRRSYKKIIGIIMGVVAVLILGVYLLVRSLIPEYQTLGTSGLFDQKTVEQHMEETILDISHLDIQAILENCDEKMKESMSESLLKESILSLGDLGDYQRITSQRYTEIKQNNDICVVGEVVALYEQRSVTYTITFNENYELMGLYMK
;
A
#
# COMPACT_ATOMS: atom_id res chain seq x y z
N MET A 1 -32.73 -49.05 -6.62
CA MET A 1 -32.38 -48.46 -7.94
C MET A 1 -31.28 -49.33 -8.53
N ASN A 2 -31.62 -50.32 -9.36
CA ASN A 2 -30.67 -51.36 -9.77
C ASN A 2 -29.49 -50.76 -10.55
N MET A 3 -28.28 -51.21 -10.20
CA MET A 3 -27.07 -50.86 -10.93
C MET A 3 -27.14 -51.55 -12.30
N ASN A 4 -26.76 -50.85 -13.36
CA ASN A 4 -26.60 -51.42 -14.70
C ASN A 4 -25.19 -51.13 -15.22
N LYS A 5 -24.78 -51.82 -16.30
CA LYS A 5 -23.44 -51.73 -16.90
C LYS A 5 -22.99 -50.29 -17.11
N GLU A 6 -23.81 -49.49 -17.80
CA GLU A 6 -23.47 -48.11 -18.14
C GLU A 6 -23.28 -47.22 -16.90
N LYS A 7 -24.16 -47.37 -15.90
CA LYS A 7 -24.09 -46.59 -14.66
C LYS A 7 -22.89 -47.00 -13.81
N TYR A 8 -22.53 -48.28 -13.81
CA TYR A 8 -21.34 -48.80 -13.13
C TYR A 8 -20.07 -48.18 -13.74
N ILE A 9 -19.89 -48.33 -15.05
CA ILE A 9 -18.70 -47.83 -15.77
C ILE A 9 -18.60 -46.31 -15.65
N LYS A 10 -19.72 -45.58 -15.82
CA LYS A 10 -19.73 -44.11 -15.67
C LYS A 10 -19.27 -43.66 -14.29
N LYS A 11 -19.62 -44.40 -13.23
CA LYS A 11 -19.18 -44.09 -11.86
C LYS A 11 -17.68 -44.35 -11.70
N VAL A 12 -17.16 -45.47 -12.20
CA VAL A 12 -15.72 -45.79 -12.17
C VAL A 12 -14.92 -44.68 -12.87
N ILE A 13 -15.27 -44.33 -14.11
CA ILE A 13 -14.54 -43.33 -14.92
C ILE A 13 -14.54 -41.93 -14.27
N ARG A 14 -15.61 -41.56 -13.55
CA ARG A 14 -15.68 -40.28 -12.84
C ARG A 14 -14.69 -40.22 -11.67
N LEU A 15 -14.38 -41.36 -11.06
CA LEU A 15 -13.50 -41.47 -9.89
C LEU A 15 -12.02 -41.68 -10.28
N LEU A 16 -11.71 -41.89 -11.56
CA LEU A 16 -10.33 -41.98 -12.05
C LEU A 16 -9.63 -40.62 -12.10
N ASN A 17 -8.38 -40.58 -11.63
CA ASN A 17 -7.51 -39.39 -11.58
C ASN A 17 -6.56 -39.29 -12.79
N CYS A 18 -6.86 -39.96 -13.90
CA CYS A 18 -6.03 -39.99 -15.10
C CYS A 18 -6.50 -39.02 -16.21
N SER A 19 -5.73 -38.93 -17.31
CA SER A 19 -6.06 -38.07 -18.45
C SER A 19 -7.34 -38.52 -19.18
N GLN A 20 -7.97 -37.61 -19.93
CA GLN A 20 -9.17 -37.93 -20.71
C GLN A 20 -8.93 -39.05 -21.74
N GLN A 21 -7.72 -39.15 -22.29
CA GLN A 21 -7.37 -40.23 -23.21
C GLN A 21 -7.29 -41.59 -22.51
N GLN A 22 -6.69 -41.65 -21.33
CA GLN A 22 -6.64 -42.89 -20.51
C GLN A 22 -8.04 -43.31 -20.06
N LYS A 23 -8.90 -42.36 -19.66
CA LYS A 23 -10.30 -42.64 -19.32
C LYS A 23 -11.07 -43.29 -20.46
N LYS A 24 -10.83 -42.89 -21.72
CA LYS A 24 -11.47 -43.51 -22.89
C LYS A 24 -11.03 -44.97 -23.07
N LYS A 25 -9.74 -45.26 -22.88
CA LYS A 25 -9.20 -46.63 -22.97
C LYS A 25 -9.80 -47.52 -21.89
N ILE A 26 -9.71 -47.10 -20.63
CA ILE A 26 -10.25 -47.87 -19.48
C ILE A 26 -11.76 -48.08 -19.60
N LYS A 27 -12.49 -47.09 -20.15
CA LYS A 27 -13.92 -47.25 -20.43
C LYS A 27 -14.16 -48.38 -21.43
N LEU A 28 -13.43 -48.37 -22.55
CA LEU A 28 -13.57 -49.38 -23.60
C LEU A 28 -13.21 -50.78 -23.08
N ASP A 29 -12.14 -50.89 -22.30
CA ASP A 29 -11.70 -52.15 -21.70
C ASP A 29 -12.78 -52.72 -20.77
N LEU A 30 -13.33 -51.90 -19.87
CA LEU A 30 -14.43 -52.31 -18.98
C LEU A 30 -15.72 -52.67 -19.74
N GLU A 31 -16.03 -51.97 -20.82
CA GLU A 31 -17.19 -52.30 -21.66
C GLU A 31 -17.02 -53.68 -22.31
N ASN A 32 -15.85 -53.95 -22.88
CA ASN A 32 -15.52 -55.22 -23.51
C ASN A 32 -15.51 -56.39 -22.51
N ASP A 33 -14.88 -56.21 -21.36
CA ASP A 33 -14.77 -57.27 -20.34
C ASP A 33 -16.14 -57.67 -19.77
N ILE A 34 -16.98 -56.68 -19.47
CA ILE A 34 -18.32 -56.92 -18.96
C ILE A 34 -19.19 -57.57 -20.04
N GLU A 35 -19.10 -57.11 -21.30
CA GLU A 35 -19.86 -57.72 -22.40
C GLU A 35 -19.45 -59.17 -22.69
N MET A 36 -18.16 -59.48 -22.59
CA MET A 36 -17.65 -60.83 -22.77
C MET A 36 -18.15 -61.77 -21.67
N ALA A 37 -18.10 -61.33 -20.41
CA ALA A 37 -18.63 -62.10 -19.28
C ALA A 37 -20.14 -62.35 -19.41
N LEU A 38 -20.92 -61.34 -19.80
CA LEU A 38 -22.35 -61.49 -20.07
C LEU A 38 -22.64 -62.49 -21.21
N LYS A 39 -21.83 -62.47 -22.29
CA LYS A 39 -21.96 -63.43 -23.40
C LYS A 39 -21.62 -64.86 -22.99
N ASN A 40 -20.73 -65.03 -22.03
CA ASN A 40 -20.35 -66.32 -21.46
C ASN A 40 -21.38 -66.85 -20.43
N GLY A 41 -22.48 -66.13 -20.22
CA GLY A 41 -23.57 -66.56 -19.34
C GLY A 41 -23.45 -66.09 -17.89
N GLU A 42 -22.46 -65.27 -17.54
CA GLU A 42 -22.38 -64.65 -16.21
C GLU A 42 -23.49 -63.60 -16.04
N SER A 43 -24.07 -63.53 -14.85
CA SER A 43 -25.00 -62.46 -14.50
C SER A 43 -24.24 -61.17 -14.19
N PHE A 44 -24.89 -60.02 -14.41
CA PHE A 44 -24.27 -58.72 -14.09
C PHE A 44 -23.93 -58.56 -12.60
N GLU A 45 -24.65 -59.25 -11.72
CA GLU A 45 -24.41 -59.23 -10.28
C GLU A 45 -23.12 -59.97 -9.90
N GLU A 46 -22.87 -61.15 -10.49
CA GLU A 46 -21.62 -61.91 -10.32
C GLU A 46 -20.41 -61.11 -10.84
N ILE A 47 -20.57 -60.42 -11.97
CA ILE A 47 -19.52 -59.57 -12.54
C ILE A 47 -19.16 -58.42 -11.59
N ILE A 48 -20.15 -57.73 -11.00
CA ILE A 48 -19.88 -56.66 -10.02
C ILE A 48 -19.27 -57.23 -8.74
N GLN A 49 -19.71 -58.40 -8.26
CA GLN A 49 -19.12 -59.01 -7.07
C GLN A 49 -17.63 -59.29 -7.26
N ARG A 50 -17.22 -59.72 -8.47
CA ARG A 50 -15.81 -59.95 -8.81
C ARG A 50 -15.02 -58.66 -9.01
N MET A 51 -15.62 -57.64 -9.63
CA MET A 51 -14.94 -56.37 -9.94
C MET A 51 -14.94 -55.36 -8.77
N GLY A 52 -15.73 -55.59 -7.73
CA GLY A 52 -15.87 -54.69 -6.58
C GLY A 52 -16.83 -53.52 -6.84
N THR A 53 -16.94 -52.61 -5.87
CA THR A 53 -17.75 -51.40 -6.05
C THR A 53 -17.04 -50.42 -7.01
N PRO A 54 -17.76 -49.49 -7.67
CA PRO A 54 -17.13 -48.50 -8.53
C PRO A 54 -16.04 -47.67 -7.84
N LYS A 55 -16.13 -47.52 -6.51
CA LYS A 55 -15.18 -46.76 -5.70
C LYS A 55 -13.90 -47.55 -5.45
N GLU A 56 -14.02 -48.82 -5.08
CA GLU A 56 -12.88 -49.72 -4.85
C GLU A 56 -12.09 -49.92 -6.14
N LEU A 57 -12.79 -50.25 -7.22
CA LEU A 57 -12.15 -50.46 -8.52
C LEU A 57 -11.40 -49.20 -9.00
N ALA A 58 -12.02 -48.02 -8.88
CA ALA A 58 -11.37 -46.77 -9.23
C ALA A 58 -10.18 -46.43 -8.31
N HIS A 59 -10.26 -46.81 -7.02
CA HIS A 59 -9.17 -46.63 -6.07
C HIS A 59 -7.95 -47.46 -6.47
N GLU A 60 -8.15 -48.75 -6.75
CA GLU A 60 -7.11 -49.66 -7.20
C GLU A 60 -6.44 -49.16 -8.49
N PHE A 61 -7.23 -48.74 -9.49
CA PHE A 61 -6.70 -48.13 -10.71
C PHE A 61 -5.85 -46.89 -10.42
N ASN A 62 -6.29 -46.03 -9.50
CA ASN A 62 -5.57 -44.80 -9.17
C ASN A 62 -4.26 -45.07 -8.41
N GLU A 63 -4.26 -46.06 -7.50
CA GLU A 63 -3.04 -46.49 -6.79
C GLU A 63 -2.03 -47.11 -7.74
N ASN A 64 -2.48 -48.01 -8.62
CA ASN A 64 -1.64 -48.64 -9.65
C ASN A 64 -1.06 -47.62 -10.64
N MET A 65 -1.72 -46.46 -10.83
CA MET A 65 -1.22 -45.37 -11.68
C MET A 65 -0.35 -44.33 -10.94
N GLY A 66 -0.20 -44.43 -9.61
CA GLY A 66 0.66 -43.54 -8.81
C GLY A 66 0.26 -42.05 -8.82
N VAL A 67 -1.00 -41.73 -9.11
CA VAL A 67 -1.40 -40.33 -9.37
C VAL A 67 -1.61 -39.55 -8.08
N LYS A 68 -0.66 -38.67 -7.73
CA LYS A 68 -0.83 -37.65 -6.69
C LYS A 68 -1.91 -36.65 -7.10
N THR A 69 -2.89 -36.42 -6.23
CA THR A 69 -4.05 -35.54 -6.46
C THR A 69 -3.63 -34.14 -6.95
N ARG A 70 -4.19 -33.68 -8.08
CA ARG A 70 -3.95 -32.36 -8.68
C ARG A 70 -4.53 -31.27 -7.75
N ARG A 71 -3.70 -30.53 -6.99
CA ARG A 71 -4.17 -29.39 -6.18
C ARG A 71 -4.84 -28.36 -7.10
N SER A 72 -6.04 -27.91 -6.72
CA SER A 72 -6.85 -27.01 -7.54
C SER A 72 -6.15 -25.65 -7.68
N TYR A 73 -5.66 -25.36 -8.88
CA TYR A 73 -5.01 -24.10 -9.25
C TYR A 73 -5.83 -22.86 -8.85
N LYS A 74 -7.17 -22.97 -8.82
CA LYS A 74 -8.08 -21.90 -8.36
C LYS A 74 -7.85 -21.52 -6.89
N LYS A 75 -7.55 -22.49 -6.02
CA LYS A 75 -7.24 -22.24 -4.60
C LYS A 75 -5.91 -21.51 -4.45
N ILE A 76 -4.91 -21.88 -5.25
CA ILE A 76 -3.58 -21.25 -5.23
C ILE A 76 -3.66 -19.80 -5.74
N ILE A 77 -4.37 -19.57 -6.85
CA ILE A 77 -4.61 -18.21 -7.38
C ILE A 77 -5.35 -17.35 -6.35
N GLY A 78 -6.36 -17.90 -5.66
CA GLY A 78 -7.06 -17.19 -4.60
C GLY A 78 -6.15 -16.76 -3.44
N ILE A 79 -5.23 -17.63 -3.02
CA ILE A 79 -4.23 -17.30 -1.98
C ILE A 79 -3.27 -16.20 -2.47
N ILE A 80 -2.75 -16.32 -3.69
CA ILE A 80 -1.84 -15.32 -4.27
C ILE A 80 -2.54 -13.96 -4.38
N MET A 81 -3.78 -13.93 -4.88
CA MET A 81 -4.58 -12.70 -4.95
C MET A 81 -4.82 -12.10 -3.57
N GLY A 82 -5.09 -12.93 -2.56
CA GLY A 82 -5.24 -12.48 -1.17
C GLY A 82 -3.95 -11.84 -0.63
N VAL A 83 -2.79 -12.47 -0.85
CA VAL A 83 -1.49 -11.92 -0.43
C VAL A 83 -1.19 -10.61 -1.15
N VAL A 84 -1.42 -10.54 -2.47
CA VAL A 84 -1.22 -9.32 -3.25
C VAL A 84 -2.12 -8.18 -2.77
N ALA A 85 -3.39 -8.47 -2.43
CA ALA A 85 -4.31 -7.46 -1.90
C ALA A 85 -3.85 -6.90 -0.54
N VAL A 86 -3.33 -7.75 0.35
CA VAL A 86 -2.78 -7.32 1.64
C VAL A 86 -1.54 -6.45 1.46
N LEU A 87 -0.65 -6.80 0.51
CA LEU A 87 0.52 -5.99 0.19
C LEU A 87 0.15 -4.62 -0.36
N ILE A 88 -0.82 -4.56 -1.29
CA ILE A 88 -1.32 -3.29 -1.85
C ILE A 88 -1.93 -2.42 -0.74
N LEU A 89 -2.72 -3.02 0.16
CA LEU A 89 -3.30 -2.30 1.30
C LEU A 89 -2.21 -1.77 2.25
N GLY A 90 -1.19 -2.58 2.55
CA GLY A 90 -0.07 -2.17 3.39
C GLY A 90 0.72 -1.00 2.78
N VAL A 91 1.01 -1.06 1.48
CA VAL A 91 1.67 0.04 0.75
C VAL A 91 0.78 1.29 0.75
N TYR A 92 -0.52 1.15 0.52
CA TYR A 92 -1.47 2.27 0.57
C TYR A 92 -1.48 2.95 1.95
N LEU A 93 -1.53 2.18 3.04
CA LEU A 93 -1.49 2.72 4.40
C LEU A 93 -0.16 3.41 4.70
N LEU A 94 0.97 2.85 4.25
CA LEU A 94 2.28 3.47 4.38
C LEU A 94 2.36 4.79 3.62
N VAL A 95 1.96 4.82 2.35
CA VAL A 95 1.98 6.04 1.54
C VAL A 95 1.06 7.10 2.15
N ARG A 96 -0.14 6.73 2.61
CA ARG A 96 -1.05 7.64 3.30
C ARG A 96 -0.44 8.24 4.57
N SER A 97 0.33 7.46 5.33
CA SER A 97 1.00 7.93 6.55
C SER A 97 2.12 8.92 6.28
N LEU A 98 2.67 8.97 5.07
CA LEU A 98 3.77 9.85 4.70
C LEU A 98 3.29 11.18 4.08
N ILE A 99 2.01 11.28 3.70
CA ILE A 99 1.46 12.49 3.07
C ILE A 99 0.99 13.45 4.17
N PRO A 100 1.57 14.65 4.30
CA PRO A 100 1.09 15.67 5.23
C PRO A 100 -0.33 16.13 4.87
N GLU A 101 -1.18 16.31 5.88
CA GLU A 101 -2.52 16.86 5.70
C GLU A 101 -2.47 18.39 5.78
N TYR A 102 -2.85 19.06 4.69
CA TYR A 102 -2.92 20.52 4.62
C TYR A 102 -4.32 21.00 5.00
N GLN A 103 -4.37 21.98 5.89
CA GLN A 103 -5.62 22.55 6.41
C GLN A 103 -5.57 24.07 6.35
N THR A 104 -6.74 24.69 6.29
CA THR A 104 -6.86 26.15 6.40
C THR A 104 -6.40 26.61 7.78
N LEU A 105 -5.79 27.79 7.86
CA LEU A 105 -5.40 28.38 9.15
C LEU A 105 -6.59 28.48 10.11
N GLY A 106 -6.36 28.13 11.37
CA GLY A 106 -7.35 28.13 12.45
C GLY A 106 -8.16 26.85 12.58
N THR A 107 -7.96 25.85 11.70
CA THR A 107 -8.74 24.60 11.73
C THR A 107 -8.44 23.77 12.99
N SER A 108 -7.18 23.73 13.41
CA SER A 108 -6.76 23.06 14.65
C SER A 108 -7.20 23.79 15.92
N GLY A 109 -7.47 25.09 15.83
CA GLY A 109 -7.68 25.98 16.98
C GLY A 109 -6.39 26.36 17.72
N LEU A 110 -5.22 25.92 17.25
CA LEU A 110 -3.92 26.24 17.86
C LEU A 110 -3.34 27.56 17.36
N PHE A 111 -3.67 27.94 16.13
CA PHE A 111 -3.11 29.13 15.49
C PHE A 111 -4.20 30.15 15.21
N ASP A 112 -3.98 31.40 15.64
CA ASP A 112 -4.77 32.54 15.20
C ASP A 112 -4.00 33.38 14.16
N GLN A 113 -4.75 33.99 13.25
CA GLN A 113 -4.18 34.71 12.13
C GLN A 113 -3.29 35.88 12.54
N LYS A 114 -3.66 36.64 13.57
CA LYS A 114 -2.89 37.83 13.97
C LYS A 114 -1.56 37.45 14.58
N THR A 115 -1.54 36.47 15.47
CA THR A 115 -0.32 36.00 16.12
C THR A 115 0.62 35.37 15.09
N VAL A 116 0.09 34.59 14.13
CA VAL A 116 0.90 34.08 13.02
C VAL A 116 1.48 35.21 12.17
N GLU A 117 0.67 36.20 11.77
CA GLU A 117 1.14 37.35 11.00
C GLU A 117 2.26 38.11 11.72
N GLN A 118 2.10 38.32 13.04
CA GLN A 118 3.09 38.99 13.87
C GLN A 118 4.43 38.23 13.91
N HIS A 119 4.42 36.94 14.25
CA HIS A 119 5.66 36.15 14.33
C HIS A 119 6.37 36.02 12.97
N MET A 120 5.60 35.98 11.87
CA MET A 120 6.15 35.97 10.51
C MET A 120 6.86 37.27 10.19
N GLU A 121 6.25 38.41 10.51
CA GLU A 121 6.86 39.72 10.28
C GLU A 121 8.09 39.95 11.17
N GLU A 122 8.02 39.59 12.46
CA GLU A 122 9.15 39.66 13.39
C GLU A 122 10.34 38.86 12.88
N THR A 123 10.12 37.62 12.43
CA THR A 123 11.19 36.78 11.86
C THR A 123 11.82 37.40 10.60
N ILE A 124 11.00 38.01 9.73
CA ILE A 124 11.50 38.70 8.53
C ILE A 124 12.32 39.94 8.93
N LEU A 125 11.90 40.67 9.95
CA LEU A 125 12.65 41.83 10.47
C LEU A 125 13.99 41.41 11.07
N ASP A 126 14.02 40.32 11.85
CA ASP A 126 15.26 39.77 12.40
C ASP A 126 16.24 39.37 11.28
N ILE A 127 15.72 38.73 10.21
CA ILE A 127 16.51 38.40 9.01
C ILE A 127 17.00 39.68 8.33
N SER A 128 16.15 40.69 8.19
CA SER A 128 16.47 41.96 7.53
C SER A 128 17.56 42.73 8.26
N HIS A 129 17.57 42.65 9.59
CA HIS A 129 18.59 43.28 10.43
C HIS A 129 19.84 42.40 10.64
N LEU A 130 19.89 41.20 10.05
CA LEU A 130 20.93 40.20 10.29
C LEU A 130 21.09 39.87 11.79
N ASP A 131 19.99 39.87 12.55
CA ASP A 131 19.98 39.46 13.96
C ASP A 131 19.97 37.93 14.06
N ILE A 132 21.14 37.34 13.80
CA ILE A 132 21.31 35.88 13.78
C ILE A 132 20.99 35.28 15.15
N GLN A 133 21.28 36.00 16.24
CA GLN A 133 21.03 35.54 17.59
C GLN A 133 19.52 35.41 17.84
N ALA A 134 18.73 36.44 17.54
CA ALA A 134 17.27 36.40 17.71
C ALA A 134 16.63 35.25 16.93
N ILE A 135 17.06 35.03 15.67
CA ILE A 135 16.55 33.92 14.84
C ILE A 135 16.86 32.57 15.50
N LEU A 136 18.10 32.37 15.97
CA LEU A 136 18.53 31.11 16.58
C LEU A 136 17.87 30.88 17.94
N GLU A 137 17.62 31.92 18.74
CA GLU A 137 16.94 31.79 20.03
C GLU A 137 15.50 31.31 19.86
N ASN A 138 14.82 31.76 18.79
CA ASN A 138 13.45 31.39 18.45
C ASN A 138 13.32 30.02 17.75
N CYS A 139 14.42 29.37 17.36
CA CYS A 139 14.38 28.03 16.75
C CYS A 139 13.92 26.93 17.73
N ASP A 140 13.25 25.91 17.21
CA ASP A 140 12.98 24.68 17.96
C ASP A 140 14.27 23.87 18.20
N GLU A 141 14.23 22.90 19.11
CA GLU A 141 15.42 22.10 19.45
C GLU A 141 16.03 21.41 18.22
N LYS A 142 15.21 20.86 17.32
CA LYS A 142 15.67 20.15 16.13
C LYS A 142 16.34 21.08 15.12
N MET A 143 15.80 22.28 14.93
CA MET A 143 16.40 23.29 14.06
C MET A 143 17.70 23.83 14.67
N LYS A 144 17.77 24.04 16.00
CA LYS A 144 19.01 24.42 16.70
C LYS A 144 20.13 23.41 16.53
N GLU A 145 19.82 22.11 16.54
CA GLU A 145 20.82 21.05 16.33
C GLU A 145 21.36 20.99 14.90
N SER A 146 20.57 21.41 13.91
CA SER A 146 20.91 21.28 12.49
C SER A 146 21.35 22.58 11.81
N MET A 147 21.07 23.75 12.42
CA MET A 147 21.39 25.07 11.89
C MET A 147 22.58 25.69 12.63
N SER A 148 23.71 25.91 11.94
CA SER A 148 24.81 26.71 12.49
C SER A 148 24.64 28.20 12.21
N GLU A 149 25.15 29.05 13.09
CA GLU A 149 25.17 30.51 12.92
C GLU A 149 25.81 30.91 11.58
N SER A 150 26.91 30.25 11.21
CA SER A 150 27.62 30.51 9.96
C SER A 150 26.76 30.20 8.73
N LEU A 151 26.05 29.05 8.73
CA LEU A 151 25.21 28.63 7.61
C LEU A 151 24.02 29.56 7.42
N LEU A 152 23.37 29.95 8.52
CA LEU A 152 22.25 30.90 8.49
C LEU A 152 22.69 32.26 7.95
N LYS A 153 23.80 32.80 8.46
CA LYS A 153 24.36 34.07 8.01
C LYS A 153 24.73 34.03 6.53
N GLU A 154 25.44 33.00 6.07
CA GLU A 154 25.79 32.82 4.66
C GLU A 154 24.55 32.73 3.77
N SER A 155 23.51 32.03 4.22
CA SER A 155 22.24 31.89 3.49
C SER A 155 21.54 33.25 3.31
N ILE A 156 21.49 34.08 4.36
CA ILE A 156 20.89 35.42 4.26
C ILE A 156 21.73 36.31 3.34
N LEU A 157 23.07 36.32 3.51
CA LEU A 157 23.96 37.13 2.67
C LEU A 157 23.97 36.71 1.20
N SER A 158 23.63 35.46 0.89
CA SER A 158 23.49 34.97 -0.49
C SER A 158 22.36 35.68 -1.26
N LEU A 159 21.43 36.33 -0.56
CA LEU A 159 20.39 37.17 -1.17
C LEU A 159 20.96 38.48 -1.76
N GLY A 160 22.23 38.81 -1.51
CA GLY A 160 22.85 40.04 -1.96
C GLY A 160 22.33 41.27 -1.21
N ASP A 161 22.61 42.45 -1.74
CA ASP A 161 22.10 43.70 -1.18
C ASP A 161 20.62 43.88 -1.52
N LEU A 162 19.78 43.85 -0.49
CA LEU A 162 18.33 44.03 -0.61
C LEU A 162 17.91 45.49 -0.38
N GLY A 163 18.76 46.31 0.26
CA GLY A 163 18.36 47.58 0.87
C GLY A 163 17.41 47.39 2.06
N ASP A 164 16.79 48.48 2.51
CA ASP A 164 15.93 48.47 3.68
C ASP A 164 14.60 47.70 3.45
N TYR A 165 14.14 46.99 4.49
CA TYR A 165 12.81 46.37 4.51
C TYR A 165 11.72 47.45 4.42
N GLN A 166 10.71 47.23 3.57
CA GLN A 166 9.60 48.17 3.40
C GLN A 166 8.28 47.65 3.97
N ARG A 167 7.82 46.48 3.52
CA ARG A 167 6.54 45.88 3.92
C ARG A 167 6.36 44.47 3.37
N ILE A 168 5.44 43.72 3.96
CA ILE A 168 4.85 42.53 3.33
C ILE A 168 3.86 42.95 2.22
N THR A 169 3.91 42.24 1.09
CA THR A 169 3.05 42.50 -0.09
C THR A 169 2.09 41.35 -0.40
N SER A 170 2.40 40.14 0.08
CA SER A 170 1.54 38.97 -0.03
C SER A 170 1.84 38.03 1.13
N GLN A 171 0.81 37.41 1.68
CA GLN A 171 0.94 36.41 2.74
C GLN A 171 -0.11 35.31 2.59
N ARG A 172 0.32 34.06 2.78
CA ARG A 172 -0.54 32.88 2.79
C ARG A 172 -0.09 31.94 3.89
N TYR A 173 -1.05 31.44 4.65
CA TYR A 173 -0.80 30.56 5.78
C TYR A 173 -1.63 29.29 5.66
N THR A 174 -1.00 28.18 6.04
CA THR A 174 -1.62 26.86 6.03
C THR A 174 -1.15 26.10 7.25
N GLU A 175 -2.06 25.34 7.85
CA GLU A 175 -1.70 24.36 8.88
C GLU A 175 -1.32 23.05 8.22
N ILE A 176 -0.26 22.43 8.73
CA ILE A 176 0.19 21.11 8.30
C ILE A 176 0.11 20.18 9.50
N LYS A 177 -0.64 19.09 9.34
CA LYS A 177 -0.66 18.00 10.31
C LYS A 177 0.24 16.86 9.84
N GLN A 178 1.24 16.53 10.62
CA GLN A 178 2.19 15.45 10.34
C GLN A 178 2.52 14.70 11.64
N ASN A 179 2.43 13.37 11.64
CA ASN A 179 2.77 12.51 12.79
C ASN A 179 2.14 12.94 14.14
N ASN A 180 0.92 13.49 14.08
CA ASN A 180 0.16 13.99 15.23
C ASN A 180 0.59 15.38 15.75
N ASP A 181 1.66 15.96 15.21
CA ASP A 181 2.06 17.35 15.43
C ASP A 181 1.36 18.25 14.40
N ILE A 182 1.05 19.48 14.79
CA ILE A 182 0.47 20.50 13.91
C ILE A 182 1.42 21.69 13.90
N CYS A 183 1.82 22.11 12.71
CA CYS A 183 2.62 23.31 12.50
C CYS A 183 1.89 24.27 11.55
N VAL A 184 2.30 25.52 11.55
CA VAL A 184 1.85 26.52 10.58
C VAL A 184 2.98 26.84 9.63
N VAL A 185 2.67 26.87 8.33
CA VAL A 185 3.60 27.30 7.28
C VAL A 185 3.07 28.58 6.65
N GLY A 186 3.92 29.59 6.58
CA GLY A 186 3.66 30.85 5.89
C GLY A 186 4.52 31.00 4.64
N GLU A 187 3.88 31.30 3.51
CA GLU A 187 4.52 31.86 2.32
C GLU A 187 4.28 33.37 2.30
N VAL A 188 5.35 34.14 2.53
CA VAL A 188 5.29 35.59 2.72
C VAL A 188 6.24 36.28 1.74
N VAL A 189 5.75 37.30 1.02
CA VAL A 189 6.56 38.10 0.09
C VAL A 189 6.83 39.45 0.72
N ALA A 190 8.08 39.69 1.12
CA ALA A 190 8.53 40.97 1.65
C ALA A 190 9.17 41.81 0.55
N LEU A 191 8.82 43.08 0.51
CA LEU A 191 9.41 44.08 -0.37
C LEU A 191 10.55 44.79 0.38
N TYR A 192 11.71 44.82 -0.27
CA TYR A 192 12.85 45.66 0.10
C TYR A 192 13.08 46.73 -0.98
N GLU A 193 13.96 47.68 -0.74
CA GLU A 193 14.26 48.75 -1.70
C GLU A 193 14.71 48.24 -3.07
N GLN A 194 15.55 47.20 -3.11
CA GLN A 194 16.14 46.69 -4.35
C GLN A 194 15.25 45.64 -5.03
N ARG A 195 14.61 44.76 -4.25
CA ARG A 195 13.77 43.67 -4.76
C ARG A 195 12.85 43.07 -3.70
N SER A 196 11.96 42.18 -4.11
CA SER A 196 11.18 41.35 -3.19
C SER A 196 11.87 40.02 -2.93
N VAL A 197 11.67 39.47 -1.74
CA VAL A 197 12.11 38.12 -1.34
C VAL A 197 10.89 37.33 -0.89
N THR A 198 10.81 36.06 -1.31
CA THR A 198 9.77 35.15 -0.85
C THR A 198 10.31 34.26 0.27
N TYR A 199 9.69 34.34 1.43
CA TYR A 199 9.98 33.55 2.61
C TYR A 199 9.00 32.39 2.72
N THR A 200 9.51 31.22 3.07
CA THR A 200 8.71 30.10 3.58
C THR A 200 9.17 29.83 5.00
N ILE A 201 8.31 30.14 5.97
CA ILE A 201 8.60 30.07 7.40
C ILE A 201 7.64 29.07 8.04
N THR A 202 8.16 28.20 8.90
CA THR A 202 7.38 27.17 9.59
C THR A 202 7.53 27.31 11.10
N PHE A 203 6.42 27.33 11.82
CA PHE A 203 6.40 27.36 13.29
C PHE A 203 5.66 26.16 13.88
N ASN A 204 6.13 25.67 15.03
CA ASN A 204 5.39 24.71 15.84
C ASN A 204 4.25 25.39 16.64
N GLU A 205 3.52 24.63 17.46
CA GLU A 205 2.44 25.14 18.31
C GLU A 205 2.87 26.20 19.34
N ASN A 206 4.17 26.26 19.68
CA ASN A 206 4.75 27.24 20.61
C ASN A 206 5.31 28.47 19.89
N TYR A 207 5.09 28.60 18.57
CA TYR A 207 5.70 29.63 17.73
C TYR A 207 7.23 29.59 17.66
N GLU A 208 7.82 28.42 17.90
CA GLU A 208 9.26 28.20 17.69
C GLU A 208 9.51 27.86 16.21
N LEU A 209 10.54 28.47 15.64
CA LEU A 209 10.93 28.35 14.24
C LEU A 209 11.44 26.92 13.97
N MET A 210 10.75 26.20 13.10
CA MET A 210 11.11 24.84 12.68
C MET A 210 11.74 24.79 11.28
N GLY A 211 11.52 25.83 10.48
CA GLY A 211 11.98 25.85 9.10
C GLY A 211 11.97 27.26 8.51
N LEU A 212 13.04 27.58 7.80
CA LEU A 212 13.23 28.84 7.11
C LEU A 212 13.80 28.57 5.71
N TYR A 213 13.14 29.10 4.69
CA TYR A 213 13.60 29.09 3.31
C TYR A 213 13.34 30.45 2.65
N MET A 214 14.24 30.88 1.77
CA MET A 214 14.24 32.21 1.16
C MET A 214 14.64 32.11 -0.32
N LYS A 215 13.97 32.86 -1.21
CA LYS A 215 14.31 32.95 -2.64
C LYS A 215 13.98 34.31 -3.24
#